data_AF-A0A4U8Z5P9-F1
#
_entry.id   AF-A0A4U8Z5P9-F1
#
_cell.length_a   1.000
_cell.length_b   1.000
_cell.length_c   1.000
_cell.angle_alpha   90.00
_cell.angle_beta   90.00
_cell.angle_gamma   90.00
#
_symmetry.space_group_name_H-M   'P 1'
#
loop_
_entity.id
_entity.type
_entity.pdbx_description
1 polymer ?
#
loop_
_entity_poly.entity_id
_entity_poly.type
_entity_poly.pdbx_seq_one_letter_code
_entity_poly.pdbx_strand_id
1 'polypeptide(L)'
;MIAGARIAAAIEVLEDIDARRRPAADALKDWGLAHRFAGSKDRSAIGSLVFDALRRRASSAFVMGEAGPRAVILGALRLVRGLSLEEASALFSGEAHAPAPMSEKERERFATASLEGAPAHVAGDFPAWLEASFAAVFADRLIAETSALAERAPVDVRVNTLKCSRDKALLSLAHLNAAVTPLSPLGLRLPLTPEGRNPALAAEPDYVKGRVEVQDEGSQLAAMLAAAKPGEQVLDLCAGAGGKTLALAALMQNKGQIYASDSDGRRLMPIYARLERAGARNVQVRAPRRGGRMALPISWGPVISW
;
A
#
# COMPACT_ATOMS: atom_id res chain seq x y z
N MET A 1 -2.37 -3.19 -25.20
CA MET A 1 -1.69 -4.51 -25.32
C MET A 1 -2.68 -5.64 -25.06
N ILE A 2 -2.50 -6.81 -25.67
CA ILE A 2 -3.27 -8.01 -25.31
C ILE A 2 -2.85 -8.54 -23.92
N ALA A 3 -3.65 -9.43 -23.33
CA ALA A 3 -3.38 -9.94 -21.99
C ALA A 3 -2.04 -10.69 -21.89
N GLY A 4 -1.72 -11.57 -22.85
CA GLY A 4 -0.43 -12.27 -22.88
C GLY A 4 0.78 -11.34 -22.96
N ALA A 5 0.73 -10.29 -23.79
CA ALA A 5 1.80 -9.30 -23.85
C ALA A 5 2.03 -8.55 -22.52
N ARG A 6 0.99 -8.37 -21.70
CA ARG A 6 1.13 -7.81 -20.34
C ARG A 6 1.80 -8.78 -19.37
N ILE A 7 1.62 -10.10 -19.56
CA ILE A 7 2.35 -11.13 -18.81
C ILE A 7 3.83 -11.07 -19.14
N ALA A 8 4.19 -11.01 -20.43
CA ALA A 8 5.58 -10.89 -20.86
C ALA A 8 6.26 -9.65 -20.25
N ALA A 9 5.58 -8.49 -20.30
CA ALA A 9 6.07 -7.26 -19.67
C ALA A 9 6.25 -7.39 -18.15
N ALA A 10 5.33 -8.08 -17.46
CA ALA A 10 5.47 -8.30 -16.02
C ALA A 10 6.66 -9.21 -15.67
N ILE A 11 6.93 -10.22 -16.49
CA ILE A 11 8.11 -11.08 -16.36
C ILE A 11 9.39 -10.25 -16.54
N GLU A 12 9.48 -9.44 -17.59
CA GLU A 12 10.62 -8.55 -17.86
C GLU A 12 10.89 -7.58 -16.70
N VAL A 13 9.83 -6.99 -16.13
CA VAL A 13 9.97 -6.09 -14.97
C VAL A 13 10.50 -6.83 -13.74
N LEU A 14 10.06 -8.06 -13.49
CA LEU A 14 10.57 -8.87 -12.39
C LEU A 14 12.03 -9.29 -12.61
N GLU A 15 12.42 -9.57 -13.85
CA GLU A 15 13.82 -9.82 -14.22
C GLU A 15 14.71 -8.60 -13.93
N ASP A 16 14.27 -7.40 -14.30
CA ASP A 16 14.98 -6.14 -13.97
C ASP A 16 15.11 -5.93 -12.45
N ILE A 17 14.04 -6.19 -11.70
CA ILE A 17 14.05 -6.09 -10.23
C ILE A 17 15.06 -7.07 -9.62
N ASP A 18 15.07 -8.32 -10.07
CA ASP A 18 15.98 -9.35 -9.54
C ASP A 18 17.44 -9.07 -9.91
N ALA A 19 17.69 -8.65 -11.16
CA ALA A 19 19.03 -8.36 -11.66
C ALA A 19 19.64 -7.11 -11.02
N ARG A 20 18.86 -6.04 -10.86
CA ARG A 20 19.34 -4.75 -10.34
C ARG A 20 19.07 -4.51 -8.86
N ARG A 21 18.32 -5.40 -8.20
CA ARG A 21 17.95 -5.33 -6.78
C ARG A 21 17.37 -3.96 -6.39
N ARG A 22 16.34 -3.53 -7.12
CA ARG A 22 15.76 -2.18 -7.00
C ARG A 22 14.27 -2.19 -6.68
N PRO A 23 13.70 -1.05 -6.21
CA PRO A 23 12.28 -0.96 -5.91
C PRO A 23 11.39 -1.20 -7.13
N ALA A 24 10.30 -1.95 -6.96
CA ALA A 24 9.36 -2.26 -8.03
C ALA A 24 8.73 -1.02 -8.66
N ALA A 25 8.50 0.04 -7.87
CA ALA A 25 7.95 1.31 -8.38
C ALA A 25 8.89 1.98 -9.39
N ASP A 26 10.21 1.93 -9.16
CA ASP A 26 11.20 2.48 -10.07
C ASP A 26 11.33 1.62 -11.33
N ALA A 27 11.30 0.29 -11.16
CA ALA A 27 11.29 -0.67 -12.27
C ALA A 27 10.10 -0.45 -13.22
N LEU A 28 8.89 -0.37 -12.68
CA LEU A 28 7.67 -0.12 -13.45
C LEU A 28 7.68 1.25 -14.13
N LYS A 29 8.21 2.28 -13.45
CA LYS A 29 8.32 3.62 -14.01
C LYS A 29 9.25 3.64 -15.22
N ASP A 30 10.45 3.09 -15.08
CA ASP A 30 11.45 3.07 -16.15
C ASP A 30 11.00 2.21 -17.32
N TRP A 31 10.41 1.04 -17.04
CA TRP A 31 9.81 0.20 -18.08
C TRP A 31 8.73 0.97 -18.85
N GLY A 32 7.87 1.72 -18.16
CA GLY A 32 6.83 2.55 -18.80
C GLY A 32 7.38 3.71 -19.61
N LEU A 33 8.53 4.29 -19.24
CA LEU A 33 9.21 5.34 -20.01
C LEU A 33 9.86 4.79 -21.29
N ALA A 34 10.42 3.58 -21.22
CA ALA A 34 10.99 2.87 -22.36
C ALA A 34 9.89 2.39 -23.33
N HIS A 35 8.74 1.97 -22.82
CA HIS A 35 7.63 1.39 -23.60
C HIS A 35 6.46 2.36 -23.78
N ARG A 36 6.68 3.46 -24.51
CA ARG A 36 5.71 4.56 -24.68
C ARG A 36 4.37 4.14 -25.30
N PHE A 37 4.33 3.02 -26.04
CA PHE A 37 3.09 2.47 -26.60
C PHE A 37 2.13 1.91 -25.52
N ALA A 38 2.64 1.54 -24.34
CA ALA A 38 1.82 1.02 -23.26
C ALA A 38 1.06 2.17 -22.58
N GLY A 39 -0.25 2.23 -22.79
CA GLY A 39 -1.12 3.26 -22.19
C GLY A 39 -1.28 3.11 -20.67
N SER A 40 -1.99 4.04 -20.03
CA SER A 40 -2.22 4.03 -18.58
C SER A 40 -2.89 2.74 -18.08
N LYS A 41 -3.85 2.20 -18.85
CA LYS A 41 -4.53 0.92 -18.55
C LYS A 41 -3.56 -0.26 -18.60
N ASP A 42 -2.68 -0.30 -19.60
CA ASP A 42 -1.66 -1.36 -19.74
C ASP A 42 -0.66 -1.29 -18.59
N ARG A 43 -0.10 -0.10 -18.31
CA ARG A 43 0.86 0.10 -17.20
C ARG A 43 0.27 -0.28 -15.85
N SER A 44 -1.00 0.07 -15.61
CA SER A 44 -1.71 -0.32 -14.38
C SER A 44 -1.90 -1.84 -14.29
N ALA A 45 -2.24 -2.51 -15.39
CA ALA A 45 -2.40 -3.96 -15.41
C ALA A 45 -1.08 -4.71 -15.16
N ILE A 46 0.01 -4.25 -15.79
CA ILE A 46 1.37 -4.79 -15.59
C ILE A 46 1.81 -4.57 -14.14
N GLY A 47 1.64 -3.36 -13.61
CA GLY A 47 1.95 -3.07 -12.21
C GLY A 47 1.18 -3.97 -11.25
N SER A 48 -0.10 -4.23 -11.51
CA SER A 48 -0.88 -5.18 -10.70
C SER A 48 -0.26 -6.58 -10.72
N LEU A 49 0.07 -7.11 -11.90
CA LEU A 49 0.71 -8.43 -12.03
C LEU A 49 2.02 -8.52 -11.25
N VAL A 50 2.87 -7.49 -11.37
CA VAL A 50 4.17 -7.43 -10.68
C VAL A 50 3.97 -7.42 -9.16
N PHE A 51 3.05 -6.60 -8.63
CA PHE A 51 2.81 -6.58 -7.19
C PHE A 51 2.11 -7.84 -6.68
N ASP A 52 1.23 -8.46 -7.47
CA ASP A 52 0.62 -9.75 -7.13
C ASP A 52 1.70 -10.84 -7.01
N ALA A 53 2.63 -10.88 -7.97
CA ALA A 53 3.79 -11.77 -7.96
C ALA A 53 4.74 -11.52 -6.78
N LEU A 54 5.07 -10.27 -6.48
CA LEU A 54 5.96 -9.93 -5.36
C LEU A 54 5.34 -10.25 -4.00
N ARG A 55 4.02 -10.04 -3.83
CA ARG A 55 3.30 -10.36 -2.59
C ARG A 55 3.26 -11.85 -2.30
N ARG A 56 3.14 -12.70 -3.34
CA ARG A 56 3.05 -14.15 -3.21
C ARG A 56 4.29 -14.86 -3.77
N ARG A 57 5.46 -14.23 -3.68
CA ARG A 57 6.67 -14.70 -4.38
C ARG A 57 7.11 -16.09 -3.92
N ALA A 58 7.14 -16.31 -2.61
CA ALA A 58 7.67 -17.55 -2.04
C ALA A 58 6.72 -18.72 -2.30
N SER A 59 5.42 -18.52 -2.06
CA SER A 59 4.40 -19.54 -2.33
C SER A 59 4.28 -19.85 -3.82
N SER A 60 4.34 -18.84 -4.69
CA SER A 60 4.32 -19.02 -6.15
C SER A 60 5.52 -19.83 -6.65
N ALA A 61 6.72 -19.49 -6.16
CA ALA A 61 7.93 -20.22 -6.49
C ALA A 61 7.87 -21.67 -6.00
N PHE A 62 7.38 -21.90 -4.78
CA PHE A 62 7.23 -23.24 -4.22
C PHE A 62 6.26 -24.08 -5.04
N VAL A 63 5.07 -23.56 -5.35
CA VAL A 63 4.06 -24.28 -6.16
C VAL A 63 4.60 -24.62 -7.54
N MET A 64 5.28 -23.69 -8.20
CA MET A 64 5.86 -23.95 -9.52
C MET A 64 7.15 -24.77 -9.48
N GLY A 65 7.79 -24.90 -8.31
CA GLY A 65 9.04 -25.64 -8.12
C GLY A 65 10.28 -24.90 -8.64
N GLU A 66 10.14 -23.62 -8.99
CA GLU A 66 11.19 -22.76 -9.56
C GLU A 66 10.98 -21.32 -9.09
N ALA A 67 12.08 -20.60 -8.84
CA ALA A 67 12.05 -19.23 -8.30
C ALA A 67 12.20 -18.13 -9.36
N GLY A 68 12.25 -18.49 -10.65
CA GLY A 68 12.41 -17.53 -11.74
C GLY A 68 11.19 -16.64 -11.94
N PRO A 69 11.34 -15.42 -12.49
CA PRO A 69 10.25 -14.48 -12.74
C PRO A 69 9.02 -15.06 -13.43
N ARG A 70 9.22 -15.91 -14.45
CA ARG A 70 8.14 -16.63 -15.15
C ARG A 70 7.35 -17.57 -14.22
N ALA A 71 8.05 -18.39 -13.44
CA ALA A 71 7.44 -19.33 -12.51
C ALA A 71 6.67 -18.58 -11.40
N VAL A 72 7.23 -17.48 -10.88
CA VAL A 72 6.54 -16.63 -9.90
C VAL A 72 5.25 -16.03 -10.49
N ILE A 73 5.27 -15.57 -11.75
CA ILE A 73 4.07 -15.06 -12.41
C ILE A 73 3.02 -16.17 -12.58
N LEU A 74 3.40 -17.35 -13.06
CA LEU A 74 2.50 -18.50 -13.17
C LEU A 74 1.86 -18.86 -11.82
N GLY A 75 2.67 -18.96 -10.76
CA GLY A 75 2.17 -19.23 -9.41
C GLY A 75 1.22 -18.14 -8.92
N ALA A 76 1.49 -16.86 -9.20
CA ALA A 76 0.61 -15.76 -8.81
C ALA A 76 -0.73 -15.76 -9.60
N LEU A 77 -0.71 -16.11 -10.89
CA LEU A 77 -1.94 -16.28 -11.67
C LEU A 77 -2.86 -17.35 -11.06
N ARG A 78 -2.27 -18.43 -10.52
CA ARG A 78 -3.02 -19.46 -9.80
C ARG A 78 -3.47 -18.99 -8.41
N LEU A 79 -2.52 -18.61 -7.56
CA LEU A 79 -2.74 -18.43 -6.12
C LEU A 79 -3.41 -17.10 -5.77
N VAL A 80 -3.21 -16.05 -6.57
CA VAL A 80 -3.79 -14.72 -6.34
C VAL A 80 -5.01 -14.50 -7.21
N ARG A 81 -4.91 -14.84 -8.50
CA ARG A 81 -5.98 -14.55 -9.47
C ARG A 81 -6.95 -15.70 -9.67
N GLY A 82 -6.66 -16.87 -9.11
CA GLY A 82 -7.55 -18.04 -9.18
C GLY A 82 -7.78 -18.55 -10.60
N LEU A 83 -6.87 -18.27 -11.54
CA LEU A 83 -7.04 -18.71 -12.93
C LEU A 83 -6.93 -20.24 -13.01
N SER A 84 -7.81 -20.83 -13.81
CA SER A 84 -7.70 -22.22 -14.23
C SER A 84 -6.48 -22.43 -15.11
N LEU A 85 -6.05 -23.68 -15.28
CA LEU A 85 -4.94 -24.04 -16.16
C LEU A 85 -5.21 -23.59 -17.61
N GLU A 86 -6.47 -23.69 -18.07
CA GLU A 86 -6.86 -23.30 -19.41
C GLU A 86 -6.73 -21.78 -19.63
N GLU A 87 -7.30 -20.99 -18.72
CA GLU A 87 -7.20 -19.53 -18.75
C GLU A 87 -5.75 -19.06 -18.68
N ALA A 88 -4.95 -19.65 -17.78
CA ALA A 88 -3.53 -19.36 -17.67
C ALA A 88 -2.80 -19.73 -18.96
N SER A 89 -3.03 -20.93 -19.51
CA SER A 89 -2.38 -21.38 -20.75
C SER A 89 -2.66 -20.47 -21.93
N ALA A 90 -3.87 -19.90 -22.04
CA ALA A 90 -4.23 -18.96 -23.10
C ALA A 90 -3.41 -17.65 -23.05
N LEU A 91 -2.87 -17.28 -21.89
CA LEU A 91 -2.00 -16.11 -21.74
C LEU A 91 -0.55 -16.36 -22.18
N PHE A 92 -0.18 -17.62 -22.39
CA PHE A 92 1.16 -18.08 -22.78
C PHE A 92 1.12 -18.70 -24.18
N SER A 93 0.53 -18.02 -25.16
CA SER A 93 0.39 -18.58 -26.52
C SER A 93 1.69 -18.55 -27.35
N GLY A 94 2.67 -17.72 -26.96
CA GLY A 94 3.83 -17.38 -27.81
C GLY A 94 3.53 -16.41 -28.95
N GLU A 95 2.27 -16.01 -29.13
CA GLU A 95 1.82 -15.11 -30.21
C GLU A 95 1.68 -13.67 -29.72
N ALA A 96 1.78 -12.68 -30.62
CA ALA A 96 1.53 -11.27 -30.33
C ALA A 96 2.24 -10.75 -29.05
N HIS A 97 3.52 -11.15 -28.89
CA HIS A 97 4.38 -10.85 -27.74
C HIS A 97 3.96 -11.50 -26.42
N ALA A 98 3.07 -12.50 -26.43
CA ALA A 98 2.85 -13.37 -25.28
C ALA A 98 4.08 -14.24 -25.00
N PRO A 99 4.33 -14.65 -23.74
CA PRO A 99 5.40 -15.58 -23.43
C PRO A 99 5.18 -16.93 -24.11
N ALA A 100 6.27 -17.70 -24.28
CA ALA A 100 6.23 -19.04 -24.85
C ALA A 100 5.24 -19.97 -24.11
N PRO A 101 4.63 -20.93 -24.82
CA PRO A 101 3.76 -21.97 -24.26
C PRO A 101 4.29 -22.59 -22.97
N MET A 102 3.37 -22.87 -22.05
CA MET A 102 3.70 -23.60 -20.83
C MET A 102 4.22 -24.99 -21.19
N SER A 103 5.36 -25.34 -20.61
CA SER A 103 5.91 -26.71 -20.68
C SER A 103 4.99 -27.70 -19.96
N GLU A 104 5.16 -28.99 -20.23
CA GLU A 104 4.41 -30.06 -19.56
C GLU A 104 4.59 -30.00 -18.03
N LYS A 105 5.84 -29.82 -17.57
CA LYS A 105 6.17 -29.64 -16.15
C LYS A 105 5.46 -28.43 -15.53
N GLU A 106 5.41 -27.29 -16.22
CA GLU A 106 4.71 -26.10 -15.73
C GLU A 106 3.21 -26.36 -15.61
N ARG A 107 2.60 -27.04 -16.59
CA ARG A 107 1.16 -27.37 -16.55
C ARG A 107 0.84 -28.33 -15.42
N GLU A 108 1.66 -29.37 -15.24
CA GLU A 108 1.51 -30.36 -14.16
C GLU A 108 1.59 -29.69 -12.79
N ARG A 109 2.63 -28.89 -12.54
CA ARG A 109 2.81 -28.16 -11.28
C ARG A 109 1.67 -27.15 -11.04
N PHE A 110 1.28 -26.40 -12.08
CA PHE A 110 0.17 -25.46 -12.00
C PHE A 110 -1.14 -26.16 -11.64
N ALA A 111 -1.40 -27.36 -12.15
CA ALA A 111 -2.64 -28.08 -11.85
C ALA A 111 -2.65 -28.75 -10.48
N THR A 112 -1.52 -29.34 -10.06
CA THR A 112 -1.52 -30.34 -8.97
C THR A 112 -0.81 -29.91 -7.69
N ALA A 113 0.21 -29.05 -7.78
CA ALA A 113 1.02 -28.74 -6.60
C ALA A 113 0.22 -28.00 -5.53
N SER A 114 0.49 -28.25 -4.25
CA SER A 114 -0.13 -27.55 -3.12
C SER A 114 0.94 -26.84 -2.29
N LEU A 115 0.51 -26.05 -1.30
CA LEU A 115 1.40 -25.49 -0.28
C LEU A 115 1.57 -26.44 0.93
N GLU A 116 1.09 -27.67 0.83
CA GLU A 116 1.25 -28.67 1.89
C GLU A 116 2.74 -28.99 2.10
N GLY A 117 3.17 -28.99 3.36
CA GLY A 117 4.57 -29.18 3.72
C GLY A 117 5.49 -27.99 3.41
N ALA A 118 4.95 -26.86 2.93
CA ALA A 118 5.75 -25.66 2.74
C ALA A 118 6.24 -25.11 4.10
N PRO A 119 7.49 -24.60 4.19
CA PRO A 119 7.97 -23.86 5.35
C PRO A 119 7.08 -22.67 5.68
N ALA A 120 7.04 -22.24 6.95
CA ALA A 120 6.16 -21.14 7.38
C ALA A 120 6.34 -19.85 6.58
N HIS A 121 7.60 -19.45 6.32
CA HIS A 121 7.90 -18.27 5.49
C HIS A 121 7.47 -18.38 4.03
N VAL A 122 7.32 -19.60 3.50
CA VAL A 122 6.76 -19.86 2.17
C VAL A 122 5.23 -19.78 2.21
N ALA A 123 4.60 -20.46 3.17
CA ALA A 123 3.15 -20.48 3.32
C ALA A 123 2.56 -19.08 3.61
N GLY A 124 3.25 -18.30 4.44
CA GLY A 124 2.87 -16.93 4.81
C GLY A 124 3.48 -15.83 3.94
N ASP A 125 4.24 -16.17 2.89
CA ASP A 125 4.89 -15.22 1.98
C ASP A 125 5.66 -14.07 2.66
N PHE A 126 6.60 -14.44 3.53
CA PHE A 126 7.49 -13.47 4.16
C PHE A 126 8.96 -13.90 4.03
N PRO A 127 9.93 -12.98 4.17
CA PRO A 127 11.34 -13.34 4.18
C PRO A 127 11.70 -14.30 5.31
N ALA A 128 12.41 -15.39 5.02
CA ALA A 128 12.78 -16.42 6.00
C ALA A 128 13.46 -15.88 7.28
N TRP A 129 14.26 -14.81 7.16
CA TRP A 129 14.94 -14.19 8.31
C TRP A 129 13.99 -13.51 9.31
N LEU A 130 12.73 -13.25 8.94
CA LEU A 130 11.71 -12.70 9.84
C LEU A 130 10.98 -13.78 10.64
N GLU A 131 11.19 -15.07 10.35
CA GLU A 131 10.40 -16.16 10.93
C GLU A 131 10.45 -16.16 12.46
N ALA A 132 11.63 -16.02 13.06
CA ALA A 132 11.78 -15.96 14.51
C ALA A 132 11.04 -14.75 15.13
N SER A 133 11.14 -13.58 14.51
CA SER A 133 10.48 -12.35 14.98
C SER A 133 8.96 -12.44 14.88
N PHE A 134 8.44 -12.98 13.78
CA PHE A 134 7.01 -13.16 13.61
C PHE A 134 6.46 -14.29 14.48
N ALA A 135 7.19 -15.39 14.67
CA ALA A 135 6.80 -16.45 15.58
C ALA A 135 6.69 -15.95 17.02
N ALA A 136 7.59 -15.06 17.46
CA ALA A 136 7.53 -14.46 18.79
C ALA A 136 6.29 -13.58 19.02
N VAL A 137 5.74 -12.96 17.97
CA VAL A 137 4.57 -12.05 18.07
C VAL A 137 3.26 -12.78 17.81
N PHE A 138 3.22 -13.65 16.80
CA PHE A 138 1.98 -14.27 16.32
C PHE A 138 1.77 -15.71 16.81
N ALA A 139 2.82 -16.38 17.28
CA ALA A 139 2.78 -17.76 17.77
C ALA A 139 2.04 -18.71 16.81
N ASP A 140 0.97 -19.36 17.27
CA ASP A 140 0.14 -20.28 16.50
C ASP A 140 -0.59 -19.62 15.32
N ARG A 141 -0.73 -18.29 15.33
CA ARG A 141 -1.36 -17.51 14.25
C ARG A 141 -0.37 -17.04 13.18
N LEU A 142 0.91 -17.44 13.26
CA LEU A 142 1.97 -16.99 12.35
C LEU A 142 1.56 -17.02 10.87
N ILE A 143 1.13 -18.18 10.37
CA ILE A 143 0.78 -18.33 8.95
C ILE A 143 -0.46 -17.51 8.61
N ALA A 144 -1.47 -17.47 9.48
CA ALA A 144 -2.70 -16.72 9.23
C ALA A 144 -2.44 -15.20 9.13
N GLU A 145 -1.69 -14.65 10.07
CA GLU A 145 -1.37 -13.21 10.13
C GLU A 145 -0.45 -12.80 8.97
N THR A 146 0.58 -13.59 8.68
CA THR A 146 1.50 -13.29 7.59
C THR A 146 0.86 -13.47 6.21
N SER A 147 -0.02 -14.46 6.04
CA SER A 147 -0.84 -14.59 4.82
C SER A 147 -1.72 -13.36 4.63
N ALA A 148 -2.37 -12.85 5.70
CA ALA A 148 -3.18 -11.63 5.63
C ALA A 148 -2.33 -10.40 5.27
N LEU A 149 -1.09 -10.30 5.76
CA LEU A 149 -0.14 -9.25 5.38
C LEU A 149 0.25 -9.30 3.89
N ALA A 150 0.21 -10.48 3.27
CA ALA A 150 0.48 -10.67 1.85
C ALA A 150 -0.74 -10.34 0.95
N GLU A 151 -1.92 -10.12 1.53
CA GLU A 151 -3.11 -9.74 0.78
C GLU A 151 -3.06 -8.28 0.30
N ARG A 152 -3.92 -7.98 -0.67
CA ARG A 152 -4.06 -6.62 -1.18
C ARG A 152 -4.93 -5.82 -0.21
N ALA A 153 -4.33 -4.88 0.50
CA ALA A 153 -5.05 -4.07 1.48
C ALA A 153 -6.14 -3.19 0.83
N PRO A 154 -7.32 -3.07 1.46
CA PRO A 154 -8.32 -2.06 1.10
C PRO A 154 -7.78 -0.64 1.38
N VAL A 155 -8.53 0.38 0.96
CA VAL A 155 -8.14 1.77 1.21
C VAL A 155 -8.93 2.32 2.38
N ASP A 156 -8.25 2.62 3.47
CA ASP A 156 -8.84 3.36 4.58
C ASP A 156 -8.65 4.88 4.38
N VAL A 157 -9.72 5.62 4.67
CA VAL A 157 -9.74 7.07 4.70
C VAL A 157 -10.16 7.55 6.09
N ARG A 158 -9.55 8.62 6.56
CA ARG A 158 -9.95 9.33 7.77
C ARG A 158 -10.83 10.50 7.42
N VAL A 159 -11.98 10.61 8.08
CA VAL A 159 -12.84 11.79 7.98
C VAL A 159 -12.21 12.99 8.70
N ASN A 160 -12.20 14.14 8.02
CA ASN A 160 -11.75 15.40 8.58
C ASN A 160 -12.89 16.09 9.32
N THR A 161 -12.87 15.99 10.66
CA THR A 161 -13.90 16.55 11.55
C THR A 161 -13.95 18.08 11.55
N LEU A 162 -12.94 18.78 11.00
CA LEU A 162 -13.00 20.22 10.76
C LEU A 162 -13.99 20.61 9.66
N LYS A 163 -14.36 19.66 8.79
CA LYS A 163 -15.13 19.93 7.57
C LYS A 163 -16.38 19.07 7.41
N CYS A 164 -16.43 17.88 7.98
CA CYS A 164 -17.53 16.94 7.81
C CYS A 164 -17.67 16.00 9.01
N SER A 165 -18.84 15.38 9.18
CA SER A 165 -19.03 14.26 10.12
C SER A 165 -18.83 12.92 9.42
N ARG A 166 -18.56 11.86 10.19
CA ARG A 166 -18.38 10.50 9.62
C ARG A 166 -19.61 10.04 8.84
N ASP A 167 -20.80 10.25 9.37
CA ASP A 167 -22.04 9.80 8.74
C ASP A 167 -22.29 10.50 7.41
N LYS A 168 -22.01 11.81 7.32
CA LYS A 168 -22.12 12.56 6.07
C LYS A 168 -21.11 12.06 5.03
N ALA A 169 -19.88 11.76 5.44
CA ALA A 169 -18.85 11.21 4.56
C ALA A 169 -19.16 9.77 4.12
N LEU A 170 -19.74 8.95 4.99
CA LEU A 170 -20.17 7.60 4.67
C LEU A 170 -21.27 7.62 3.59
N LEU A 171 -22.28 8.49 3.76
CA LEU A 171 -23.34 8.67 2.77
C LEU A 171 -22.81 9.19 1.43
N SER A 172 -21.88 10.15 1.44
CA SER A 172 -21.34 10.73 0.21
C SER A 172 -20.38 9.81 -0.54
N LEU A 173 -19.78 8.83 0.14
CA LEU A 173 -18.89 7.81 -0.45
C LEU A 173 -19.59 6.46 -0.66
N ALA A 174 -20.91 6.39 -0.52
CA ALA A 174 -21.66 5.14 -0.67
C ALA A 174 -21.53 4.52 -2.07
N HIS A 175 -21.34 5.33 -3.12
CA HIS A 175 -21.08 4.84 -4.50
C HIS A 175 -19.77 4.08 -4.64
N LEU A 176 -18.85 4.22 -3.67
CA LEU A 176 -17.61 3.44 -3.59
C LEU A 176 -17.74 2.24 -2.64
N ASN A 177 -18.96 1.92 -2.18
CA ASN A 177 -19.23 0.88 -1.18
C ASN A 177 -18.46 1.10 0.13
N ALA A 178 -18.33 2.37 0.55
CA ALA A 178 -17.66 2.70 1.80
C ALA A 178 -18.36 2.04 3.00
N ALA A 179 -17.57 1.48 3.91
CA ALA A 179 -18.02 0.95 5.19
C ALA A 179 -17.29 1.64 6.34
N VAL A 180 -17.84 1.60 7.55
CA VAL A 180 -17.11 2.06 8.74
C VAL A 180 -15.95 1.11 9.04
N THR A 181 -14.82 1.67 9.47
CA THR A 181 -13.72 0.85 10.00
C THR A 181 -14.09 0.29 11.39
N PRO A 182 -13.59 -0.90 11.77
CA PRO A 182 -14.02 -1.59 12.99
C PRO A 182 -13.62 -0.89 14.31
N LEU A 183 -12.49 -0.17 14.32
CA LEU A 183 -11.88 0.39 15.53
C LEU A 183 -11.85 1.92 15.50
N SER A 184 -11.45 2.55 14.39
CA SER A 184 -11.38 4.00 14.31
C SER A 184 -12.78 4.63 14.24
N PRO A 185 -13.15 5.54 15.16
CA PRO A 185 -14.44 6.22 15.11
C PRO A 185 -14.53 7.26 13.98
N LEU A 186 -13.43 7.53 13.28
CA LEU A 186 -13.35 8.49 12.17
C LEU A 186 -13.02 7.83 10.82
N GLY A 187 -12.77 6.52 10.83
CA GLY A 187 -12.33 5.79 9.65
C GLY A 187 -13.48 5.29 8.81
N LEU A 188 -13.26 5.31 7.50
CA LEU A 188 -14.07 4.61 6.50
C LEU A 188 -13.15 3.73 5.65
N ARG A 189 -13.60 2.52 5.37
CA ARG A 189 -12.91 1.55 4.52
C ARG A 189 -13.58 1.50 3.16
N LEU A 190 -12.78 1.72 2.12
CA LEU A 190 -13.19 1.56 0.73
C LEU A 190 -12.66 0.22 0.23
N PRO A 191 -13.53 -0.72 -0.19
CA PRO A 191 -13.09 -1.99 -0.73
C PRO A 191 -12.32 -1.80 -2.05
N LEU A 192 -11.61 -2.85 -2.45
CA LEU A 192 -11.04 -2.91 -3.79
C LEU A 192 -12.16 -2.95 -4.83
N THR A 193 -11.89 -2.41 -6.02
CA THR A 193 -12.79 -2.58 -7.17
C THR A 193 -12.86 -4.06 -7.58
N PRO A 194 -13.86 -4.49 -8.37
CA PRO A 194 -13.96 -5.86 -8.87
C PRO A 194 -12.69 -6.34 -9.60
N GLU A 195 -11.94 -5.41 -10.22
CA GLU A 195 -10.66 -5.68 -10.88
C GLU A 195 -9.47 -5.70 -9.90
N GLY A 196 -9.73 -5.71 -8.60
CA GLY A 196 -8.74 -5.74 -7.54
C GLY A 196 -7.93 -4.44 -7.41
N ARG A 197 -8.50 -3.28 -7.74
CA ARG A 197 -7.78 -1.99 -7.71
C ARG A 197 -8.26 -1.11 -6.56
N ASN A 198 -7.44 -0.13 -6.19
CA ASN A 198 -7.87 0.91 -5.26
C ASN A 198 -8.82 1.88 -6.00
N PRO A 199 -9.89 2.36 -5.35
CA PRO A 199 -10.74 3.38 -5.93
C PRO A 199 -9.95 4.68 -6.22
N ALA A 200 -10.38 5.43 -7.22
CA ALA A 200 -9.69 6.63 -7.71
C ALA A 200 -9.92 7.85 -6.81
N LEU A 201 -9.55 7.74 -5.52
CA LEU A 201 -9.88 8.72 -4.49
C LEU A 201 -9.38 10.15 -4.78
N ALA A 202 -8.29 10.30 -5.53
CA ALA A 202 -7.75 11.61 -5.86
C ALA A 202 -8.73 12.51 -6.65
N ALA A 203 -9.66 11.90 -7.39
CA ALA A 203 -10.70 12.61 -8.13
C ALA A 203 -12.02 12.78 -7.34
N GLU A 204 -12.14 12.14 -6.17
CA GLU A 204 -13.39 12.14 -5.41
C GLU A 204 -13.65 13.52 -4.77
N PRO A 205 -14.88 14.07 -4.89
CA PRO A 205 -15.19 15.39 -4.36
C PRO A 205 -14.87 15.57 -2.88
N ASP A 206 -15.07 14.53 -2.05
CA ASP A 206 -14.77 14.62 -0.62
C ASP A 206 -13.27 14.68 -0.33
N TYR A 207 -12.44 14.01 -1.14
CA TYR A 207 -10.99 14.14 -1.03
C TYR A 207 -10.54 15.52 -1.50
N VAL A 208 -11.00 15.97 -2.67
CA VAL A 208 -10.64 17.29 -3.24
C VAL A 208 -11.04 18.44 -2.30
N LYS A 209 -12.21 18.35 -1.65
CA LYS A 209 -12.67 19.34 -0.67
C LYS A 209 -12.01 19.20 0.71
N GLY A 210 -11.15 18.19 0.90
CA GLY A 210 -10.44 17.89 2.14
C GLY A 210 -11.33 17.38 3.27
N ARG A 211 -12.48 16.80 2.94
CA ARG A 211 -13.39 16.17 3.90
C ARG A 211 -12.92 14.79 4.35
N VAL A 212 -12.08 14.13 3.54
CA VAL A 212 -11.41 12.88 3.87
C VAL A 212 -9.94 12.91 3.48
N GLU A 213 -9.12 12.12 4.16
CA GLU A 213 -7.69 11.94 3.88
C GLU A 213 -7.36 10.44 3.81
N VAL A 214 -6.54 9.99 2.86
CA VAL A 214 -6.03 8.61 2.86
C VAL A 214 -5.17 8.40 4.10
N GLN A 215 -5.58 7.46 4.94
CA GLN A 215 -4.84 7.08 6.14
C GLN A 215 -5.35 5.74 6.67
N ASP A 216 -4.42 4.80 6.85
CA ASP A 216 -4.67 3.51 7.49
C ASP A 216 -5.31 3.67 8.88
N GLU A 217 -6.25 2.79 9.22
CA GLU A 217 -6.94 2.78 10.50
C GLU A 217 -5.99 2.80 11.71
N GLY A 218 -4.91 2.02 11.70
CA GLY A 218 -3.93 1.98 12.78
C GLY A 218 -3.26 3.35 12.98
N SER A 219 -2.98 4.06 11.88
CA SER A 219 -2.44 5.42 11.94
C SER A 219 -3.44 6.46 12.46
N GLN A 220 -4.75 6.23 12.26
CA GLN A 220 -5.80 7.09 12.83
C GLN A 220 -5.87 6.91 14.35
N LEU A 221 -5.88 5.66 14.81
CA LEU A 221 -5.89 5.31 16.23
C LEU A 221 -4.64 5.84 16.94
N ALA A 222 -3.46 5.68 16.33
CA ALA A 222 -2.20 6.21 16.86
C ALA A 222 -2.29 7.73 17.12
N ALA A 223 -2.83 8.50 16.18
CA ALA A 223 -3.02 9.95 16.34
C ALA A 223 -4.02 10.28 17.47
N MET A 224 -5.06 9.47 17.65
CA MET A 224 -6.03 9.65 18.74
C MET A 224 -5.45 9.33 20.11
N LEU A 225 -4.59 8.31 20.21
CA LEU A 225 -3.95 7.90 21.46
C LEU A 225 -2.98 8.97 22.01
N ALA A 226 -2.49 9.87 21.17
CA ALA A 226 -1.75 11.05 21.62
C ALA A 226 -2.59 12.01 22.48
N ALA A 227 -3.92 11.92 22.40
CA ALA A 227 -4.87 12.65 23.22
C ALA A 227 -4.66 14.17 23.26
N ALA A 228 -4.17 14.75 22.16
CA ALA A 228 -3.92 16.18 22.02
C ALA A 228 -5.22 16.99 22.18
N LYS A 229 -5.19 18.02 23.02
CA LYS A 229 -6.35 18.84 23.36
C LYS A 229 -6.28 20.23 22.70
N PRO A 230 -7.44 20.85 22.39
CA PRO A 230 -7.48 22.23 21.94
C PRO A 230 -6.71 23.17 22.87
N GLY A 231 -5.80 23.98 22.31
CA GLY A 231 -5.00 24.96 23.06
C GLY A 231 -3.60 24.48 23.47
N GLU A 232 -3.30 23.19 23.36
CA GLU A 232 -1.97 22.64 23.68
C GLU A 232 -0.92 22.99 22.61
N GLN A 233 0.36 22.80 22.98
CA GLN A 233 1.48 22.79 22.05
C GLN A 233 1.95 21.36 21.82
N VAL A 234 1.93 20.92 20.56
CA VAL A 234 2.20 19.53 20.16
C VAL A 234 3.32 19.50 19.13
N LEU A 235 4.20 18.51 19.25
CA LEU A 235 5.28 18.26 18.28
C LEU A 235 5.03 16.93 17.55
N ASP A 236 4.90 16.98 16.23
CA ASP A 236 4.93 15.83 15.33
C ASP A 236 6.32 15.74 14.70
N LEU A 237 7.17 14.89 15.27
CA LEU A 237 8.61 14.83 14.96
C LEU A 237 8.94 14.13 13.64
N CYS A 238 8.09 13.18 13.25
CA CYS A 238 8.23 12.36 12.03
C CYS A 238 6.99 12.59 11.16
N ALA A 239 6.69 13.85 10.86
CA ALA A 239 5.44 14.24 10.23
C ALA A 239 5.29 13.64 8.82
N GLY A 240 6.39 13.38 8.11
CA GLY A 240 6.38 12.95 6.72
C GLY A 240 5.46 13.84 5.88
N ALA A 241 4.55 13.23 5.11
CA ALA A 241 3.55 13.98 4.34
C ALA A 241 2.39 14.56 5.19
N GLY A 242 2.47 14.54 6.53
CA GLY A 242 1.55 15.20 7.45
C GLY A 242 0.27 14.46 7.80
N GLY A 243 0.15 13.16 7.51
CA GLY A 243 -1.09 12.41 7.74
C GLY A 243 -1.59 12.51 9.19
N LYS A 244 -0.70 12.30 10.17
CA LYS A 244 -1.04 12.38 11.60
C LYS A 244 -1.07 13.82 12.11
N THR A 245 -0.23 14.72 11.60
CA THR A 245 -0.35 16.18 11.80
C THR A 245 -1.77 16.68 11.54
N LEU A 246 -2.38 16.24 10.43
CA LEU A 246 -3.74 16.63 10.06
C LEU A 246 -4.81 16.05 11.00
N ALA A 247 -4.59 14.83 11.54
CA ALA A 247 -5.48 14.28 12.57
C ALA A 247 -5.41 15.12 13.84
N LEU A 248 -4.18 15.46 14.28
CA LEU A 248 -3.96 16.28 15.47
C LEU A 248 -4.61 17.67 15.31
N ALA A 249 -4.47 18.32 14.15
CA ALA A 249 -5.11 19.60 13.88
C ALA A 249 -6.64 19.54 14.02
N ALA A 250 -7.24 18.44 13.56
CA ALA A 250 -8.67 18.19 13.68
C ALA A 250 -9.11 17.88 15.13
N LEU A 251 -8.34 17.05 15.86
CA LEU A 251 -8.57 16.75 17.28
C LEU A 251 -8.48 18.02 18.16
N MET A 252 -7.52 18.88 17.87
CA MET A 252 -7.31 20.15 18.56
C MET A 252 -8.26 21.26 18.06
N GLN A 253 -9.19 20.96 17.15
CA GLN A 253 -10.17 21.90 16.60
C GLN A 253 -9.53 23.20 16.05
N ASN A 254 -8.36 23.10 15.41
CA ASN A 254 -7.57 24.26 14.97
C ASN A 254 -7.20 25.26 16.10
N LYS A 255 -7.16 24.84 17.37
CA LYS A 255 -6.74 25.67 18.52
C LYS A 255 -5.42 25.17 19.09
N GLY A 256 -4.59 26.07 19.63
CA GLY A 256 -3.23 25.73 20.09
C GLY A 256 -2.22 25.79 18.95
N GLN A 257 -1.13 25.02 19.05
CA GLN A 257 -0.06 25.03 18.06
C GLN A 257 0.55 23.63 17.86
N ILE A 258 0.61 23.18 16.62
CA ILE A 258 1.31 21.97 16.22
C ILE A 258 2.59 22.36 15.49
N TYR A 259 3.68 21.69 15.79
CA TYR A 259 4.94 21.82 15.08
C TYR A 259 5.20 20.51 14.34
N ALA A 260 5.24 20.57 13.01
CA ALA A 260 5.45 19.40 12.17
C ALA A 260 6.87 19.43 11.61
N SER A 261 7.65 18.40 11.88
CA SER A 261 9.03 18.28 11.39
C SER A 261 9.26 16.90 10.77
N ASP A 262 10.27 16.82 9.93
CA ASP A 262 10.81 15.57 9.41
C ASP A 262 12.28 15.77 9.10
N SER A 263 13.09 14.72 9.27
CA SER A 263 14.50 14.74 8.90
C SER A 263 14.73 14.85 7.38
N ASP A 264 13.78 14.40 6.58
CA ASP A 264 13.80 14.47 5.12
C ASP A 264 12.81 15.52 4.60
N GLY A 265 13.34 16.66 4.18
CA GLY A 265 12.54 17.73 3.60
C GLY A 265 11.70 17.28 2.40
N ARG A 266 12.14 16.31 1.60
CA ARG A 266 11.39 15.81 0.44
C ARG A 266 10.11 15.09 0.86
N ARG A 267 10.15 14.33 1.96
CA ARG A 267 8.98 13.68 2.55
C ARG A 267 8.01 14.68 3.17
N LEU A 268 8.55 15.79 3.68
CA LEU A 268 7.77 16.86 4.30
C LEU A 268 7.05 17.75 3.29
N MET A 269 7.65 18.01 2.11
CA MET A 269 7.08 18.93 1.11
C MET A 269 5.58 18.75 0.79
N PRO A 270 5.03 17.52 0.64
CA PRO A 270 3.61 17.33 0.37
C PRO A 270 2.68 17.87 1.47
N ILE A 271 3.17 18.13 2.69
CA ILE A 271 2.34 18.57 3.82
C ILE A 271 1.61 19.88 3.53
N TYR A 272 2.24 20.83 2.82
CA TYR A 272 1.68 22.16 2.61
C TYR A 272 0.35 22.13 1.87
N ALA A 273 0.30 21.44 0.72
CA ALA A 273 -0.92 21.29 -0.06
C ALA A 273 -2.01 20.53 0.71
N ARG A 274 -1.61 19.60 1.59
CA ARG A 274 -2.56 18.83 2.41
C ARG A 274 -3.11 19.66 3.58
N LEU A 275 -2.30 20.52 4.21
CA LEU A 275 -2.75 21.46 5.24
C LEU A 275 -3.79 22.42 4.68
N GLU A 276 -3.50 23.01 3.52
CA GLU A 276 -4.42 23.90 2.82
C GLU A 276 -5.73 23.18 2.48
N ARG A 277 -5.63 22.03 1.81
CA ARG A 277 -6.80 21.23 1.45
C ARG A 277 -7.61 20.81 2.67
N ALA A 278 -6.99 20.41 3.76
CA ALA A 278 -7.69 20.03 4.99
C ALA A 278 -8.24 21.22 5.78
N GLY A 279 -7.78 22.44 5.52
CA GLY A 279 -8.12 23.63 6.31
C GLY A 279 -7.50 23.62 7.71
N ALA A 280 -6.34 22.97 7.87
CA ALA A 280 -5.58 22.97 9.12
C ALA A 280 -4.80 24.29 9.25
N ARG A 281 -5.05 25.04 10.34
CA ARG A 281 -4.55 26.43 10.51
C ARG A 281 -3.60 26.60 11.69
N ASN A 282 -3.55 25.62 12.60
CA ASN A 282 -2.72 25.66 13.80
C ASN A 282 -1.40 24.88 13.63
N VAL A 283 -0.86 24.79 12.41
CA VAL A 283 0.34 23.98 12.12
C VAL A 283 1.47 24.86 11.64
N GLN A 284 2.64 24.70 12.26
CA GLN A 284 3.89 25.30 11.84
C GLN A 284 4.85 24.23 11.36
N VAL A 285 5.13 24.22 10.06
CA VAL A 285 6.08 23.30 9.46
C VAL A 285 7.51 23.77 9.76
N ARG A 286 8.31 22.90 10.38
CA ARG A 286 9.70 23.15 10.76
C ARG A 286 10.61 22.25 9.92
N ALA A 287 11.18 22.82 8.87
CA ALA A 287 12.14 22.14 8.00
C ALA A 287 13.39 21.70 8.80
N PRO A 288 14.02 20.57 8.43
CA PRO A 288 15.22 20.07 9.09
C PRO A 288 16.37 21.08 8.98
N ARG A 289 16.97 21.47 10.12
CA ARG A 289 18.20 22.27 10.13
C ARG A 289 19.40 21.37 9.83
N ARG A 290 20.18 21.67 8.80
CA ARG A 290 21.47 20.99 8.56
C ARG A 290 22.36 21.16 9.80
N GLY A 291 22.73 20.05 10.43
CA GLY A 291 23.73 20.00 11.51
C GLY A 291 23.31 20.57 12.87
N GLY A 292 22.04 20.91 13.11
CA GLY A 292 21.59 21.46 14.38
C GLY A 292 20.59 20.56 15.08
N ARG A 293 20.79 20.30 16.39
CA ARG A 293 19.72 19.76 17.25
C ARG A 293 18.49 20.67 17.11
N MET A 294 17.30 20.08 16.99
CA MET A 294 16.07 20.86 17.04
C MET A 294 16.05 21.56 18.40
N ALA A 295 16.12 22.90 18.39
CA ALA A 295 15.99 23.68 19.60
C ALA A 295 14.54 23.53 20.06
N LEU A 296 14.30 22.58 20.96
CA LEU A 296 13.04 22.37 21.63
C LEU A 296 12.87 23.51 22.64
N PRO A 297 11.93 24.47 22.47
CA PRO A 297 11.54 25.37 23.54
C PRO A 297 11.12 24.58 24.79
N ILE A 298 11.35 25.17 25.96
CA ILE A 298 11.56 24.49 27.25
C ILE A 298 10.25 23.95 27.89
N SER A 299 9.11 23.98 27.18
CA SER A 299 7.87 23.35 27.66
C SER A 299 7.00 22.88 26.49
N TRP A 300 7.14 21.61 26.13
CA TRP A 300 6.24 20.96 25.18
C TRP A 300 5.09 20.26 25.92
N GLY A 301 3.90 20.26 25.32
CA GLY A 301 2.87 19.26 25.63
C GLY A 301 3.29 17.89 25.05
N PRO A 302 2.35 17.03 24.64
CA PRO A 302 2.69 15.71 24.11
C PRO A 302 3.64 15.83 22.90
N VAL A 303 4.78 15.14 22.99
CA VAL A 303 5.74 14.96 21.87
C VAL A 303 5.45 13.61 21.25
N ILE A 304 5.27 13.59 19.94
CA ILE A 304 4.89 12.37 19.23
C ILE A 304 5.88 12.09 18.11
N SER A 305 6.37 10.85 18.09
CA SER A 305 7.22 10.27 17.05
C SER A 305 6.57 8.97 16.60
N TRP A 306 6.55 8.73 15.30
CA TRP A 306 5.83 7.62 14.67
C TRP A 306 6.79 6.70 13.94
#